data_AF-B0WDY9-F1
#
_entry.id   AF-B0WDY9-F1
#
_cell.length_a   1.000
_cell.length_b   1.000
_cell.length_c   1.000
_cell.angle_alpha   90.00
_cell.angle_beta   90.00
_cell.angle_gamma   90.00
#
_symmetry.space_group_name_H-M   'P 1'
#
loop_
_entity.id
_entity.type
_entity.pdbx_description
1 polymer ?
#
loop_
_entity_poly.entity_id
_entity_poly.type
_entity_poly.pdbx_seq_one_letter_code
_entity_poly.pdbx_strand_id
1 'polypeptide(L)'
;MVYTLHMVQLFWTAFDSTATAEEFITIFNMCIVLTTALGRAACLAYHRSTILSLKGYINSKNCLRDDPSTFALRKATFVRNIKLTAMFTCYTTLNATYYYFTEFRKASVYRIPLPSEVFPARLSYCIETLNSVVGISWSIVLFISLTQFGTLLNSMCTELTVIVQQFDGMFEQVVANFALNSLELAESNENERTKFWNSHHQRLKSVSSANFFILLTSAALMITVNTFMFITEPSLGRLPLQVVAIQFIFEVYVCCNLFDKLEKMVTESD
;
A
#
# COMPACT_ATOMS: atom_id res chain seq x y z
N MET A 1 -6.04 -18.11 16.68
CA MET A 1 -5.98 -18.16 18.15
C MET A 1 -5.12 -17.05 18.73
N VAL A 2 -3.85 -16.90 18.32
CA VAL A 2 -2.94 -15.86 18.88
C VAL A 2 -3.33 -14.43 18.45
N TYR A 3 -3.78 -14.22 17.20
CA TYR A 3 -4.28 -12.92 16.72
C TYR A 3 -5.53 -12.45 17.46
N THR A 4 -6.41 -13.39 17.83
CA THR A 4 -7.62 -13.12 18.61
C THR A 4 -7.27 -12.60 20.00
N LEU A 5 -6.19 -13.13 20.59
CA LEU A 5 -5.67 -12.68 21.89
C LEU A 5 -5.15 -11.23 21.83
N HIS A 6 -4.38 -10.86 20.81
CA HIS A 6 -3.89 -9.48 20.66
C HIS A 6 -5.03 -8.47 20.42
N MET A 7 -6.05 -8.87 19.67
CA MET A 7 -7.24 -8.05 19.45
C MET A 7 -8.08 -7.90 20.72
N VAL A 8 -8.23 -8.96 21.51
CA VAL A 8 -8.93 -8.92 22.80
C VAL A 8 -8.15 -8.05 23.80
N GLN A 9 -6.82 -8.12 23.82
CA GLN A 9 -5.96 -7.24 24.63
C GLN A 9 -6.14 -5.77 24.25
N LEU A 10 -6.07 -5.45 22.95
CA LEU A 10 -6.30 -4.09 22.43
C LEU A 10 -7.71 -3.59 22.77
N PHE A 11 -8.72 -4.44 22.65
CA PHE A 11 -10.10 -4.10 22.97
C PHE A 11 -10.26 -3.83 24.47
N TRP A 12 -9.75 -4.70 25.35
CA TRP A 12 -9.80 -4.50 26.80
C TRP A 12 -9.13 -3.20 27.23
N THR A 13 -7.96 -2.90 26.66
CA THR A 13 -7.21 -1.68 27.01
C THR A 13 -7.88 -0.41 26.47
N ALA A 14 -8.55 -0.48 25.31
CA ALA A 14 -9.30 0.64 24.76
C ALA A 14 -10.50 1.07 25.63
N PHE A 15 -10.99 0.18 26.51
CA PHE A 15 -12.07 0.44 27.46
C PHE A 15 -11.57 0.61 28.90
N ASP A 16 -10.25 0.60 29.13
CA ASP A 16 -9.69 0.90 30.44
C ASP A 16 -9.62 2.42 30.66
N SER A 17 -10.38 2.91 31.64
CA SER A 17 -10.47 4.34 31.97
C SER A 17 -9.18 4.92 32.58
N THR A 18 -8.18 4.08 32.85
CA THR A 18 -6.89 4.47 33.44
C THR A 18 -5.73 4.57 32.44
N ALA A 19 -6.01 4.38 31.14
CA ALA A 19 -4.99 4.35 30.11
C ALA A 19 -4.16 5.64 30.07
N THR A 20 -2.84 5.51 30.10
CA THR A 20 -1.92 6.65 29.95
C THR A 20 -1.90 7.15 28.50
N ALA A 21 -1.36 8.36 28.26
CA ALA A 21 -1.27 8.93 26.92
C ALA A 21 -0.52 8.00 25.94
N GLU A 22 0.55 7.33 26.39
CA GLU A 22 1.33 6.40 25.57
C GLU A 22 0.54 5.15 25.18
N GLU A 23 -0.30 4.67 26.09
CA GLU A 23 -1.19 3.53 25.87
C GLU A 23 -2.28 3.87 24.87
N PHE A 24 -2.88 5.06 25.01
CA PHE A 24 -3.85 5.58 24.05
C PHE A 24 -3.27 5.70 22.63
N ILE A 25 -2.07 6.26 22.48
CA ILE A 25 -1.41 6.43 21.17
C ILE A 25 -1.11 5.10 20.52
N THR A 26 -0.69 4.13 21.32
CA THR A 26 -0.38 2.79 20.88
C THR A 26 -1.63 2.08 20.36
N ILE A 27 -2.74 2.18 21.09
CA ILE A 27 -4.06 1.68 20.67
C ILE A 27 -4.52 2.41 19.40
N PHE A 28 -4.41 3.73 19.36
CA PHE A 28 -4.80 4.56 18.22
C PHE A 28 -4.05 4.14 16.94
N ASN A 29 -2.72 4.02 17.00
CA ASN A 29 -1.89 3.59 15.88
C ASN A 29 -2.30 2.20 15.38
N MET A 30 -2.49 1.24 16.30
CA MET A 30 -2.94 -0.11 15.95
C MET A 30 -4.33 -0.12 15.31
N CYS A 31 -5.28 0.62 15.87
CA CYS A 31 -6.63 0.73 15.35
C CYS A 31 -6.66 1.37 13.96
N ILE A 32 -5.90 2.44 13.72
CA ILE A 32 -5.83 3.06 12.39
C ILE A 32 -5.20 2.11 11.39
N VAL A 33 -4.06 1.49 11.71
CA VAL A 33 -3.38 0.56 10.81
C VAL A 33 -4.32 -0.59 10.45
N LEU A 34 -5.02 -1.17 11.43
CA LEU A 34 -5.97 -2.24 11.20
C LEU A 34 -7.18 -1.80 10.37
N THR A 35 -7.80 -0.68 10.72
CA THR A 35 -8.98 -0.14 10.02
C THR A 35 -8.63 0.17 8.57
N THR A 36 -7.43 0.71 8.34
CA THR A 36 -6.92 1.01 7.01
C THR A 36 -6.68 -0.27 6.22
N ALA A 37 -6.01 -1.28 6.81
CA ALA A 37 -5.78 -2.56 6.16
C ALA A 37 -7.10 -3.26 5.78
N LEU A 38 -8.07 -3.31 6.71
CA LEU A 38 -9.40 -3.88 6.46
C LEU A 38 -10.18 -3.07 5.43
N GLY A 39 -10.17 -1.75 5.51
CA GLY A 39 -10.84 -0.86 4.57
C GLY A 39 -10.29 -1.04 3.14
N ARG A 40 -8.98 -1.16 2.99
CA ARG A 40 -8.34 -1.42 1.69
C ARG A 40 -8.62 -2.83 1.18
N ALA A 41 -8.61 -3.84 2.05
CA ALA A 41 -9.01 -5.19 1.69
C ALA A 41 -10.48 -5.25 1.23
N ALA A 42 -11.38 -4.57 1.93
CA ALA A 42 -12.79 -4.46 1.58
C ALA A 42 -12.98 -3.70 0.26
N CYS A 43 -12.23 -2.60 0.05
CA CYS A 43 -12.21 -1.86 -1.22
C CYS A 43 -11.79 -2.77 -2.39
N LEU A 44 -10.72 -3.55 -2.22
CA LEU A 44 -10.27 -4.51 -3.24
C LEU A 44 -11.29 -5.63 -3.46
N ALA A 45 -11.95 -6.11 -2.40
CA ALA A 45 -13.00 -7.11 -2.51
C ALA A 45 -14.24 -6.59 -3.24
N TYR A 46 -14.65 -5.35 -2.97
CA TYR A 46 -15.75 -4.66 -3.64
C TYR A 46 -15.46 -4.47 -5.13
N HIS A 47 -14.24 -4.02 -5.47
CA HIS A 47 -13.80 -3.83 -6.85
C HIS A 47 -13.24 -5.09 -7.51
N ARG A 48 -13.40 -6.27 -6.90
CA ARG A 48 -12.80 -7.52 -7.38
C ARG A 48 -13.24 -7.85 -8.81
N SER A 49 -14.52 -7.68 -9.14
CA SER A 49 -15.04 -7.95 -10.49
C SER A 49 -14.38 -7.02 -11.53
N THR A 50 -14.22 -5.74 -11.23
CA THR A 50 -13.54 -4.76 -12.07
C THR A 50 -12.06 -5.10 -12.25
N ILE A 51 -11.36 -5.45 -11.17
CA ILE A 51 -9.95 -5.85 -11.22
C ILE A 51 -9.76 -7.14 -12.02
N LEU A 52 -10.63 -8.13 -11.83
CA LEU A 52 -10.58 -9.39 -12.59
C LEU A 52 -10.91 -9.18 -14.06
N SER A 53 -11.85 -8.30 -14.38
CA SER A 53 -12.15 -7.90 -15.76
C SER A 53 -10.95 -7.19 -16.40
N LEU A 54 -10.30 -6.27 -15.67
CA LEU A 54 -9.10 -5.58 -16.14
C LEU A 54 -7.94 -6.55 -16.35
N LYS A 55 -7.69 -7.45 -15.40
CA LYS A 55 -6.69 -8.52 -15.51
C LYS A 55 -6.99 -9.46 -16.68
N GLY A 56 -8.25 -9.87 -16.83
CA GLY A 56 -8.71 -10.71 -17.92
C GLY A 56 -8.52 -10.06 -19.27
N TYR A 57 -8.77 -8.76 -19.37
CA TYR A 57 -8.52 -7.95 -20.56
C TYR A 57 -7.02 -7.83 -20.89
N ILE A 58 -6.19 -7.49 -19.91
CA ILE A 58 -4.72 -7.41 -20.09
C ILE A 58 -4.17 -8.76 -20.56
N ASN A 59 -4.59 -9.84 -19.91
CA ASN A 59 -4.11 -11.19 -20.22
C ASN A 59 -4.64 -11.71 -21.56
N SER A 60 -5.88 -11.38 -21.94
CA SER A 60 -6.47 -11.86 -23.19
C SER A 60 -5.88 -11.19 -24.42
N LYS A 61 -5.40 -9.96 -24.28
CA LYS A 61 -4.88 -9.19 -25.41
C LYS A 61 -3.47 -9.60 -25.84
N ASN A 62 -2.73 -10.41 -25.05
CA ASN A 62 -1.33 -10.79 -25.31
C ASN A 62 -0.49 -9.58 -25.83
N CYS A 63 -0.77 -8.37 -25.32
CA CYS A 63 -0.28 -7.11 -25.87
C CYS A 63 1.25 -7.14 -25.92
N LEU A 64 1.80 -7.11 -27.14
CA LEU A 64 3.22 -6.98 -27.42
C LEU A 64 4.08 -7.95 -26.56
N ARG A 65 3.60 -9.18 -26.36
CA ARG A 65 4.25 -10.15 -25.47
C ARG A 65 5.64 -10.55 -25.96
N ASP A 66 5.80 -10.64 -27.28
CA ASP A 66 7.04 -11.02 -27.95
C ASP A 66 7.90 -9.80 -28.32
N ASP A 67 7.42 -8.58 -28.06
CA ASP A 67 8.17 -7.37 -28.28
C ASP A 67 9.28 -7.20 -27.21
N PRO A 68 10.57 -7.14 -27.61
CA PRO A 68 11.67 -7.03 -26.66
C PRO A 68 11.61 -5.78 -25.78
N SER A 69 11.07 -4.67 -26.30
CA SER A 69 11.01 -3.40 -25.57
C SER A 69 9.96 -3.42 -24.46
N THR A 70 8.79 -3.99 -24.75
CA THR A 70 7.69 -4.23 -23.82
C THR A 70 8.11 -5.22 -22.73
N PHE A 71 8.81 -6.29 -23.10
CA PHE A 71 9.34 -7.25 -22.13
C PHE A 71 10.37 -6.60 -21.19
N ALA A 72 11.29 -5.79 -21.73
CA ALA A 72 12.26 -5.05 -20.93
C ALA A 72 11.58 -4.09 -19.94
N LEU A 73 10.52 -3.38 -20.38
CA LEU A 73 9.73 -2.50 -19.52
C LEU A 73 9.05 -3.26 -18.37
N ARG A 74 8.34 -4.35 -18.68
CA ARG A 74 7.71 -5.21 -17.65
C ARG A 74 8.73 -5.76 -16.65
N LYS A 75 9.90 -6.21 -17.14
CA LYS A 75 11.00 -6.70 -16.30
C LYS A 75 11.55 -5.59 -15.39
N ALA A 76 11.76 -4.39 -15.91
CA ALA A 76 12.22 -3.25 -15.13
C ALA A 76 11.23 -2.87 -14.03
N THR A 77 9.93 -2.85 -14.35
CA THR A 77 8.85 -2.60 -13.38
C THR A 77 8.82 -3.68 -12.29
N PHE A 78 8.93 -4.96 -12.65
CA PHE A 78 8.98 -6.06 -11.70
C PHE A 78 10.17 -5.93 -10.73
N VAL A 79 11.37 -5.67 -11.25
CA VAL A 79 12.58 -5.48 -10.44
C VAL A 79 12.42 -4.28 -9.50
N ARG A 80 11.84 -3.17 -9.98
CA ARG A 80 11.58 -1.98 -9.16
C ARG A 80 10.59 -2.29 -8.03
N ASN A 81 9.51 -3.02 -8.33
CA ASN A 81 8.51 -3.41 -7.33
C ASN A 81 9.12 -4.33 -6.27
N ILE A 82 9.93 -5.33 -6.66
CA ILE A 82 10.65 -6.18 -5.70
C ILE A 82 11.55 -5.35 -4.80
N LYS A 83 12.33 -4.42 -5.36
CA LYS A 83 13.21 -3.56 -4.57
C LYS A 83 12.44 -2.72 -3.56
N LEU A 84 11.32 -2.11 -3.97
CA LEU A 84 10.44 -1.34 -3.08
C LEU A 84 9.89 -2.22 -1.95
N THR A 85 9.32 -3.39 -2.28
CA THR A 85 8.78 -4.33 -1.29
C THR A 85 9.86 -4.80 -0.31
N ALA A 86 11.06 -5.12 -0.80
CA ALA A 86 12.16 -5.55 0.04
C ALA A 86 12.62 -4.43 1.00
N MET A 87 12.73 -3.19 0.51
CA MET A 87 13.06 -2.04 1.35
C MET A 87 12.02 -1.84 2.45
N PHE A 88 10.73 -1.77 2.10
CA PHE A 88 9.65 -1.61 3.08
C PHE A 88 9.60 -2.75 4.10
N THR A 89 9.83 -3.99 3.65
CA THR A 89 9.87 -5.15 4.55
C THR A 89 11.04 -5.05 5.53
N CYS A 90 12.23 -4.66 5.06
CA CYS A 90 13.40 -4.47 5.93
C CYS A 90 13.16 -3.34 6.95
N TYR A 91 12.69 -2.17 6.50
CA TYR A 91 12.36 -1.05 7.38
C TYR A 91 11.33 -1.44 8.46
N THR A 92 10.24 -2.08 8.04
CA THR A 92 9.18 -2.53 8.94
C THR A 92 9.70 -3.56 9.94
N THR A 93 10.51 -4.52 9.48
CA THR A 93 11.06 -5.57 10.34
C THR A 93 12.00 -4.99 11.39
N LEU A 94 12.90 -4.09 11.01
CA LEU A 94 13.81 -3.43 11.94
C LEU A 94 13.05 -2.58 12.95
N ASN A 95 12.07 -1.79 12.48
CA ASN A 95 11.27 -0.91 13.34
C ASN A 95 10.42 -1.71 14.34
N ALA A 96 9.74 -2.74 13.86
CA ALA A 96 8.95 -3.63 14.70
C ALA A 96 9.85 -4.36 15.70
N THR A 97 10.98 -4.91 15.26
CA THR A 97 11.92 -5.60 16.16
C THR A 97 12.38 -4.65 17.26
N TYR A 98 12.82 -3.44 16.92
CA TYR A 98 13.19 -2.45 17.93
C TYR A 98 12.04 -2.20 18.90
N TYR A 99 10.87 -1.81 18.40
CA TYR A 99 9.71 -1.48 19.24
C TYR A 99 9.28 -2.63 20.16
N TYR A 100 9.21 -3.86 19.63
CA TYR A 100 8.75 -5.04 20.37
C TYR A 100 9.74 -5.56 21.42
N PHE A 101 11.03 -5.26 21.27
CA PHE A 101 12.07 -5.63 22.24
C PHE A 101 12.46 -4.50 23.20
N THR A 102 12.13 -3.24 22.91
CA THR A 102 12.44 -2.09 23.78
C THR A 102 11.22 -1.56 24.51
N GLU A 103 10.24 -1.01 23.79
CA GLU A 103 9.13 -0.25 24.37
C GLU A 103 7.91 -1.12 24.68
N PHE A 104 7.60 -2.09 23.82
CA PHE A 104 6.47 -2.99 23.99
C PHE A 104 6.55 -3.82 25.29
N ARG A 105 7.76 -4.20 25.71
CA ARG A 105 7.98 -4.95 26.97
C ARG A 105 7.76 -4.09 28.21
N LYS A 106 7.80 -2.77 28.08
CA LYS A 106 7.64 -1.82 29.18
C LYS A 106 6.17 -1.40 29.38
N ALA A 107 5.38 -1.39 28.31
CA ALA A 107 4.00 -0.94 28.33
C ALA A 107 3.07 -1.95 29.05
N SER A 108 2.32 -1.47 30.05
CA SER A 108 1.34 -2.24 30.83
C SER A 108 0.26 -2.88 29.97
N VAL A 109 -0.20 -2.16 28.93
CA VAL A 109 -1.17 -2.58 27.89
C VAL A 109 -0.91 -3.95 27.30
N TYR A 110 0.37 -4.31 27.16
CA TYR A 110 0.79 -5.50 26.44
C TYR A 110 1.20 -6.64 27.36
N ARG A 111 1.05 -6.46 28.68
CA ARG A 111 1.12 -7.58 29.61
C ARG A 111 0.01 -8.56 29.27
N ILE A 112 0.39 -9.82 29.14
CA ILE A 112 -0.59 -10.88 28.92
C ILE A 112 -1.45 -10.95 30.18
N PRO A 113 -2.79 -10.98 30.07
CA PRO A 113 -3.71 -11.05 31.21
C PRO A 113 -3.72 -12.47 31.82
N LEU A 114 -2.53 -13.05 31.95
CA LEU A 114 -2.24 -14.22 32.74
C LEU A 114 -1.65 -13.69 34.05
N PRO A 115 -1.92 -14.34 35.19
CA PRO A 115 -1.25 -13.99 36.43
C PRO A 115 0.24 -14.38 36.29
N SER A 116 1.04 -13.48 35.73
CA SER A 116 2.48 -13.66 35.48
C SER A 116 3.25 -13.88 36.78
N GLU A 117 2.67 -13.48 37.90
CA GLU A 117 3.14 -13.72 39.27
C GLU A 117 2.99 -15.18 39.72
N VAL A 118 2.11 -15.96 39.09
CA VAL A 118 1.89 -17.38 39.39
C VAL A 118 2.91 -18.27 38.66
N PHE A 119 3.51 -17.77 37.58
CA PHE A 119 4.46 -18.53 36.77
C PHE A 119 5.91 -18.29 37.23
N PRO A 120 6.78 -19.32 37.13
CA PRO A 120 8.21 -19.14 37.32
C PRO A 120 8.76 -18.06 36.38
N ALA A 121 9.68 -17.22 36.86
CA ALA A 121 10.25 -16.09 36.10
C ALA A 121 10.77 -16.47 34.69
N ARG A 122 11.37 -17.66 34.55
CA ARG A 122 11.82 -18.19 33.25
C ARG A 122 10.67 -18.41 32.26
N LEU A 123 9.54 -18.92 32.74
CA LEU A 123 8.37 -19.17 31.91
C LEU A 123 7.71 -17.86 31.48
N SER A 124 7.59 -16.88 32.40
CA SER A 124 7.08 -15.54 32.08
C SER A 124 7.93 -14.85 31.00
N TYR A 125 9.26 -14.90 31.13
CA TYR A 125 10.18 -14.35 30.11
C TYR A 125 10.04 -15.03 28.73
N CYS A 126 9.89 -16.36 28.70
CA CYS A 126 9.65 -17.09 27.46
C CYS A 126 8.34 -16.68 26.80
N ILE A 127 7.27 -16.54 27.59
CA ILE A 127 5.94 -16.14 27.13
C ILE A 127 5.99 -14.70 26.56
N GLU A 128 6.62 -13.76 27.26
CA GLU A 128 6.79 -12.38 26.79
C GLU A 128 7.60 -12.32 25.48
N THR A 129 8.68 -13.11 25.38
CA THR A 129 9.50 -13.17 24.17
C THR A 129 8.73 -13.74 22.99
N LEU A 130 7.94 -14.80 23.19
CA LEU A 130 7.07 -15.34 22.15
C LEU A 130 6.01 -14.33 21.73
N ASN A 131 5.43 -13.57 22.66
CA ASN A 131 4.47 -12.51 22.36
C ASN A 131 5.10 -11.40 21.51
N SER A 132 6.32 -10.96 21.84
CA SER A 132 7.09 -10.01 21.01
C SER A 132 7.30 -10.54 19.59
N VAL A 133 7.69 -11.81 19.41
CA VAL A 133 7.92 -12.41 18.08
C VAL A 133 6.64 -12.46 17.24
N VAL A 134 5.51 -12.80 17.87
CA VAL A 134 4.21 -12.79 17.21
C VAL A 134 3.81 -11.36 16.83
N GLY A 135 4.01 -10.40 17.73
CA GLY A 135 3.75 -8.99 17.48
C GLY A 135 4.56 -8.44 16.31
N ILE A 136 5.85 -8.77 16.22
CA ILE A 136 6.70 -8.40 15.08
C ILE A 136 6.12 -8.94 13.78
N SER A 137 5.76 -10.23 13.76
CA SER A 137 5.18 -10.88 12.58
C SER A 137 3.87 -10.22 12.15
N TRP A 138 3.04 -9.87 13.12
CA TRP A 138 1.77 -9.17 12.90
C TRP A 138 1.98 -7.77 12.30
N SER A 139 2.88 -6.98 12.88
CA SER A 139 3.22 -5.66 12.36
C SER A 139 3.75 -5.74 10.93
N ILE A 140 4.60 -6.72 10.63
CA ILE A 140 5.09 -6.93 9.26
C ILE A 140 3.92 -7.14 8.28
N VAL A 141 2.98 -8.03 8.60
CA VAL A 141 1.81 -8.29 7.73
C VAL A 141 0.97 -7.03 7.53
N LEU A 142 0.68 -6.30 8.61
CA LEU A 142 -0.14 -5.09 8.55
C LEU A 142 0.52 -3.97 7.75
N PHE A 143 1.78 -3.63 8.04
CA PHE A 143 2.49 -2.56 7.35
C PHE A 143 2.81 -2.88 5.89
N ILE A 144 3.06 -4.16 5.56
CA ILE A 144 3.19 -4.58 4.16
C ILE A 144 1.85 -4.43 3.43
N SER A 145 0.73 -4.82 4.04
CA SER A 145 -0.60 -4.69 3.41
C SER A 145 -0.95 -3.23 3.09
N LEU A 146 -0.44 -2.30 3.90
CA LEU A 146 -0.52 -0.87 3.63
C LEU A 146 0.42 -0.49 2.49
N THR A 147 1.71 -0.78 2.56
CA THR A 147 2.72 -0.29 1.60
C THR A 147 2.70 -0.88 0.18
N GLN A 148 1.74 -1.74 -0.14
CA GLN A 148 1.62 -2.41 -1.43
C GLN A 148 0.93 -1.58 -2.54
N PHE A 149 0.21 -0.49 -2.22
CA PHE A 149 -0.58 0.22 -3.24
C PHE A 149 0.29 0.80 -4.36
N GLY A 150 1.42 1.39 -4.00
CA GLY A 150 2.37 1.94 -4.99
C GLY A 150 2.88 0.88 -5.98
N THR A 151 3.11 -0.37 -5.53
CA THR A 151 3.56 -1.46 -6.42
C THR A 151 2.45 -1.95 -7.36
N LEU A 152 1.20 -1.99 -6.87
CA LEU A 152 0.03 -2.30 -7.67
C LEU A 152 -0.18 -1.23 -8.74
N LEU A 153 -0.15 0.05 -8.33
CA LEU A 153 -0.33 1.19 -9.22
C LEU A 153 0.76 1.23 -10.28
N ASN A 154 2.03 1.05 -9.92
CA ASN A 154 3.15 1.02 -10.87
C ASN A 154 3.02 -0.12 -11.91
N SER A 155 2.51 -1.28 -11.49
CA SER A 155 2.24 -2.40 -12.41
C SER A 155 1.11 -2.07 -13.38
N MET A 156 0.03 -1.46 -12.88
CA MET A 156 -1.10 -1.01 -13.69
C MET A 156 -0.70 0.09 -14.68
N CYS A 157 0.09 1.08 -14.26
CA CYS A 157 0.63 2.11 -15.14
C CYS A 157 1.43 1.50 -16.28
N THR A 158 2.29 0.52 -15.97
CA THR A 158 3.12 -0.17 -16.97
C THR A 158 2.26 -0.86 -18.02
N GLU A 159 1.27 -1.65 -17.61
CA GLU A 159 0.39 -2.34 -18.57
C GLU A 159 -0.45 -1.36 -19.39
N LEU A 160 -0.86 -0.23 -18.80
CA LEU A 160 -1.56 0.82 -19.54
C LEU A 160 -0.66 1.44 -20.62
N THR A 161 0.59 1.77 -20.30
CA THR A 161 1.58 2.26 -21.27
C THR A 161 1.77 1.28 -22.43
N VAL A 162 1.85 -0.02 -22.15
CA VAL A 162 1.99 -1.05 -23.20
C VAL A 162 0.77 -1.11 -24.11
N ILE A 163 -0.43 -0.99 -23.56
CA ILE A 163 -1.66 -1.00 -24.37
C ILE A 163 -1.72 0.24 -25.27
N VAL A 164 -1.34 1.41 -24.76
CA VAL A 164 -1.26 2.65 -25.55
C VAL A 164 -0.29 2.50 -26.72
N GLN A 165 0.93 1.98 -26.45
CA GLN A 165 1.93 1.72 -27.50
C GLN A 165 1.43 0.77 -28.58
N GLN A 166 0.67 -0.27 -28.21
CA GLN A 166 0.07 -1.16 -29.19
C GLN A 166 -0.99 -0.44 -30.04
N PHE A 167 -1.80 0.42 -29.42
CA PHE A 167 -2.81 1.20 -30.14
C PHE A 167 -2.13 2.09 -31.18
N ASP A 168 -1.13 2.89 -30.79
CA ASP A 168 -0.38 3.76 -31.69
C ASP A 168 0.26 2.97 -32.85
N GLY A 169 0.88 1.81 -32.55
CA GLY A 169 1.50 0.96 -33.57
C GLY A 169 0.50 0.35 -34.57
N MET A 170 -0.73 0.04 -34.16
CA MET A 170 -1.78 -0.42 -35.08
C MET A 170 -2.21 0.70 -36.04
N PHE A 171 -2.29 1.94 -35.55
CA PHE A 171 -2.66 3.08 -36.40
C PHE A 171 -1.57 3.39 -37.42
N GLU A 172 -0.30 3.37 -37.04
CA GLU A 172 0.82 3.56 -37.98
C GLU A 172 0.81 2.50 -39.08
N GLN A 173 0.50 1.24 -38.76
CA GLN A 173 0.35 0.17 -39.75
C GLN A 173 -0.86 0.37 -40.67
N VAL A 174 -1.98 0.89 -40.18
CA VAL A 174 -3.16 1.17 -41.02
C VAL A 174 -2.89 2.35 -41.96
N VAL A 175 -2.23 3.41 -41.49
CA VAL A 175 -1.78 4.54 -42.33
C VAL A 175 -0.88 4.04 -43.45
N ALA A 176 0.13 3.23 -43.11
CA ALA A 176 1.10 2.71 -44.06
C ALA A 176 0.47 1.79 -45.11
N ASN A 177 -0.53 0.99 -44.73
CA ASN A 177 -1.13 -0.02 -45.61
C ASN A 177 -2.35 0.48 -46.42
N PHE A 178 -3.08 1.49 -45.95
CA PHE A 178 -4.36 1.88 -46.56
C PHE A 178 -4.39 3.29 -47.18
N ALA A 179 -3.27 4.04 -47.15
CA ALA A 179 -3.16 5.37 -47.77
C ALA A 179 -4.35 6.30 -47.45
N LEU A 180 -4.84 6.21 -46.22
CA LEU A 180 -5.98 6.99 -45.74
C LEU A 180 -5.63 8.48 -45.65
N ASN A 181 -6.62 9.32 -45.88
CA ASN A 181 -6.47 10.78 -45.80
C ASN A 181 -6.12 11.15 -44.34
N SER A 182 -4.92 11.71 -44.15
CA SER A 182 -4.29 11.89 -42.83
C SER A 182 -5.15 12.67 -41.82
N LEU A 183 -6.02 13.55 -42.28
CA LEU A 183 -6.88 14.41 -41.44
C LEU A 183 -8.08 13.65 -40.84
N GLU A 184 -8.82 12.90 -41.65
CA GLU A 184 -9.98 12.10 -41.19
C GLU A 184 -9.52 10.94 -40.30
N LEU A 185 -8.34 10.39 -40.60
CA LEU A 185 -7.72 9.37 -39.76
C LEU A 185 -7.22 9.94 -38.43
N ALA A 186 -6.69 11.17 -38.42
CA ALA A 186 -6.29 11.84 -37.19
C ALA A 186 -7.49 12.13 -36.28
N GLU A 187 -8.61 12.64 -36.83
CA GLU A 187 -9.84 12.88 -36.06
C GLU A 187 -10.46 11.56 -35.53
N SER A 188 -10.49 10.51 -36.35
CA SER A 188 -10.98 9.19 -35.90
C SER A 188 -10.05 8.57 -34.85
N ASN A 189 -8.74 8.75 -34.99
CA ASN A 189 -7.74 8.28 -34.04
C ASN A 189 -7.91 9.00 -32.70
N GLU A 190 -8.05 10.32 -32.70
CA GLU A 190 -8.24 11.11 -31.48
C GLU A 190 -9.54 10.72 -30.75
N ASN A 191 -10.63 10.54 -31.48
CA ASN A 191 -11.92 10.18 -30.89
C ASN A 191 -11.94 8.73 -30.35
N GLU A 192 -11.33 7.77 -31.04
CA GLU A 192 -11.19 6.40 -30.52
C GLU A 192 -10.20 6.30 -29.37
N ARG A 193 -9.08 7.03 -29.43
CA ARG A 193 -8.10 7.16 -28.36
C ARG A 193 -8.75 7.76 -27.11
N THR A 194 -9.55 8.81 -27.27
CA THR A 194 -10.33 9.45 -26.18
C THR A 194 -11.34 8.49 -25.57
N LYS A 195 -12.07 7.71 -26.39
CA LYS A 195 -13.02 6.68 -25.90
C LYS A 195 -12.31 5.54 -25.17
N PHE A 196 -11.18 5.09 -25.70
CA PHE A 196 -10.33 4.07 -25.09
C PHE A 196 -9.83 4.56 -23.72
N TRP A 197 -9.24 5.76 -23.66
CA TRP A 197 -8.78 6.37 -22.43
C TRP A 197 -9.91 6.56 -21.43
N ASN A 198 -11.05 7.12 -21.84
CA ASN A 198 -12.19 7.30 -20.94
C ASN A 198 -12.67 5.99 -20.32
N SER A 199 -12.76 4.91 -21.11
CA SER A 199 -13.20 3.60 -20.59
C SER A 199 -12.17 2.96 -19.63
N HIS A 200 -10.88 3.01 -19.97
CA HIS A 200 -9.82 2.37 -19.18
C HIS A 200 -9.39 3.21 -17.97
N HIS A 201 -9.25 4.52 -18.15
CA HIS A 201 -8.94 5.48 -17.10
C HIS A 201 -10.05 5.55 -16.06
N GLN A 202 -11.33 5.58 -16.45
CA GLN A 202 -12.44 5.67 -15.48
C GLN A 202 -12.53 4.42 -14.60
N ARG A 203 -12.27 3.23 -15.15
CA ARG A 203 -12.20 1.97 -14.39
C ARG A 203 -11.00 1.95 -13.44
N LEU A 204 -9.81 2.35 -13.91
CA LEU A 204 -8.61 2.42 -13.07
C LEU A 204 -8.77 3.47 -11.98
N LYS A 205 -9.31 4.65 -12.31
CA LYS A 205 -9.58 5.76 -11.40
C LYS A 205 -10.56 5.36 -10.31
N SER A 206 -11.66 4.69 -10.64
CA SER A 206 -12.65 4.25 -9.64
C SER A 206 -12.04 3.30 -8.59
N VAL A 207 -11.21 2.34 -9.01
CA VAL A 207 -10.57 1.38 -8.09
C VAL A 207 -9.43 2.04 -7.30
N SER A 208 -8.68 2.94 -7.96
CA SER A 208 -7.49 3.56 -7.38
C SER A 208 -7.83 4.74 -6.47
N SER A 209 -8.91 5.47 -6.72
CA SER A 209 -9.28 6.67 -5.95
C SER A 209 -9.77 6.34 -4.55
N ALA A 210 -10.60 5.31 -4.39
CA ALA A 210 -11.09 4.89 -3.07
C ALA A 210 -9.94 4.34 -2.21
N ASN A 211 -9.06 3.53 -2.81
CA ASN A 211 -7.90 2.95 -2.13
C ASN A 211 -6.87 4.05 -1.77
N PHE A 212 -6.64 5.00 -2.66
CA PHE A 212 -5.80 6.16 -2.41
C PHE A 212 -6.39 7.09 -1.35
N PHE A 213 -7.70 7.31 -1.34
CA PHE A 213 -8.37 8.13 -0.32
C PHE A 213 -8.22 7.53 1.08
N ILE A 214 -8.39 6.21 1.20
CA ILE A 214 -8.16 5.48 2.47
C ILE A 214 -6.68 5.62 2.88
N LEU A 215 -5.75 5.46 1.95
CA LEU A 215 -4.31 5.64 2.21
C LEU A 215 -3.98 7.08 2.64
N LEU A 216 -4.49 8.09 1.94
CA LEU A 216 -4.17 9.49 2.20
C LEU A 216 -4.73 9.94 3.56
N THR A 217 -5.97 9.56 3.87
CA THR A 217 -6.62 9.90 5.14
C THR A 217 -5.91 9.23 6.32
N SER A 218 -5.58 7.94 6.19
CA SER A 218 -4.83 7.21 7.21
C SER A 218 -3.40 7.74 7.37
N ALA A 219 -2.71 8.04 6.27
CA ALA A 219 -1.39 8.65 6.29
C ALA A 219 -1.42 10.02 7.00
N ALA A 220 -2.37 10.89 6.67
CA ALA A 220 -2.50 12.21 7.29
C ALA A 220 -2.69 12.10 8.81
N LEU A 221 -3.57 11.20 9.28
CA LEU A 221 -3.78 10.97 10.70
C LEU A 221 -2.53 10.41 11.39
N MET A 222 -1.91 9.38 10.82
CA MET A 222 -0.72 8.73 11.38
C MET A 222 0.46 9.69 11.45
N ILE A 223 0.73 10.43 10.37
CA ILE A 223 1.82 11.40 10.30
C ILE A 223 1.58 12.50 11.34
N THR A 224 0.37 13.06 11.40
CA THR A 224 0.05 14.17 12.31
C THR A 224 0.22 13.74 13.77
N VAL A 225 -0.40 12.63 14.18
CA VAL A 225 -0.36 12.18 15.57
C VAL A 225 1.04 11.74 15.97
N ASN A 226 1.74 10.96 15.15
CA ASN A 226 3.08 10.48 15.50
C ASN A 226 4.12 11.60 15.49
N THR A 227 3.99 12.56 14.58
CA THR A 227 4.88 13.73 14.55
C THR A 227 4.64 14.64 15.75
N PHE A 228 3.38 14.91 16.07
CA PHE A 228 3.01 15.71 17.24
C PHE A 228 3.56 15.09 18.53
N MET A 229 3.39 13.77 18.71
CA MET A 229 3.86 13.06 19.90
C MET A 229 5.38 13.04 20.04
N PHE A 230 6.10 13.02 18.92
CA PHE A 230 7.55 13.12 18.95
C PHE A 230 8.03 14.55 19.28
N ILE A 231 7.33 15.57 18.81
CA ILE A 231 7.67 16.98 19.09
C ILE A 231 7.39 17.33 20.55
N THR A 232 6.26 16.85 21.10
CA THR A 232 5.86 17.17 22.48
C THR A 232 6.77 16.54 23.53
N GLU A 233 7.32 15.35 23.26
CA GLU A 233 8.33 14.73 24.13
C GLU A 233 9.32 13.91 23.28
N PRO A 234 10.42 14.51 22.84
CA PRO A 234 11.40 13.81 22.03
C PRO A 234 12.13 12.77 22.87
N SER A 235 11.97 11.49 22.51
CA SER A 235 12.63 10.37 23.17
C SER A 235 13.01 9.26 22.19
N LEU A 236 14.03 8.47 22.54
CA LEU A 236 14.43 7.29 21.78
C LEU A 236 13.31 6.22 21.73
N GLY A 237 12.42 6.21 22.72
CA GLY A 237 11.25 5.33 22.74
C GLY A 237 10.19 5.71 21.69
N ARG A 238 10.14 6.99 21.28
CA ARG A 238 9.19 7.49 20.27
C ARG A 238 9.74 7.49 18.84
N LEU A 239 11.01 7.19 18.64
CA LEU A 239 11.64 7.06 17.32
C LEU A 239 10.89 6.08 16.38
N PRO A 240 10.36 4.94 16.86
CA PRO A 240 9.57 4.04 16.01
C PRO A 240 8.31 4.67 15.42
N LEU A 241 7.67 5.59 16.14
CA LEU A 241 6.48 6.32 15.66
C LEU A 241 6.84 7.22 14.49
N GLN A 242 8.01 7.86 14.54
CA GLN A 242 8.53 8.68 13.44
C GLN A 242 8.91 7.85 12.22
N VAL A 243 9.52 6.67 12.42
CA VAL A 243 9.82 5.76 11.32
C VAL A 243 8.54 5.34 10.60
N VAL A 244 7.45 5.07 11.34
CA VAL A 244 6.14 4.81 10.74
C VAL A 244 5.64 6.02 9.95
N ALA A 245 5.71 7.24 10.49
CA ALA A 245 5.31 8.45 9.78
C ALA A 245 6.06 8.63 8.45
N ILE A 246 7.38 8.43 8.45
CA ILE A 246 8.22 8.50 7.24
C ILE A 246 7.81 7.44 6.21
N GLN A 247 7.47 6.23 6.66
CA GLN A 247 7.01 5.15 5.77
C GLN A 247 5.72 5.54 5.04
N PHE A 248 4.76 6.14 5.75
CA PHE A 248 3.52 6.65 5.15
C PHE A 248 3.77 7.82 4.19
N ILE A 249 4.66 8.76 4.56
CA ILE A 249 5.05 9.87 3.67
C ILE A 249 5.62 9.33 2.36
N PHE A 250 6.53 8.36 2.45
CA PHE A 250 7.17 7.79 1.28
C PHE A 250 6.18 7.04 0.38
N GLU A 251 5.24 6.28 0.94
CA GLU A 251 4.18 5.63 0.15
C GLU A 251 3.29 6.65 -0.56
N VAL A 252 2.82 7.69 0.16
CA VAL A 252 2.00 8.76 -0.43
C VAL A 252 2.77 9.46 -1.55
N TYR A 253 4.04 9.79 -1.34
CA TYR A 253 4.89 10.41 -2.34
C TYR A 253 5.03 9.55 -3.61
N VAL A 254 5.27 8.24 -3.45
CA VAL A 254 5.34 7.31 -4.59
C VAL A 254 4.01 7.27 -5.35
N CYS A 255 2.89 7.23 -4.63
CA CYS A 255 1.56 7.19 -5.25
C CYS A 255 1.25 8.49 -6.00
N CYS A 256 1.51 9.66 -5.40
CA CYS A 256 1.32 10.95 -6.05
C CYS A 256 2.15 11.07 -7.33
N ASN A 257 3.42 10.66 -7.31
CA ASN A 257 4.27 10.65 -8.50
C ASN A 257 3.75 9.73 -9.61
N LEU A 258 3.11 8.61 -9.25
CA LEU A 258 2.51 7.70 -10.24
C LEU A 258 1.22 8.27 -10.83
N PHE A 259 0.41 8.97 -10.03
CA PHE A 259 -0.76 9.69 -10.53
C PHE A 259 -0.38 10.83 -11.46
N ASP A 260 0.62 11.65 -11.10
CA ASP A 260 1.13 12.72 -11.97
C ASP A 260 1.65 12.17 -13.31
N LYS A 261 2.32 11.01 -13.30
CA LYS A 261 2.72 10.33 -14.54
C LYS A 261 1.55 9.84 -15.37
N LEU A 262 0.51 9.30 -14.73
CA LEU A 262 -0.71 8.87 -15.43
C LEU A 262 -1.44 10.06 -16.06
N GLU A 263 -1.50 11.18 -15.36
CA GLU A 263 -2.12 12.42 -15.85
C GLU A 263 -1.35 12.97 -17.04
N LYS A 264 -0.02 13.02 -16.97
CA LYS A 264 0.84 13.43 -18.09
C LYS A 264 0.66 12.56 -19.33
N MET A 265 0.53 11.24 -19.18
CA MET A 265 0.25 10.34 -20.31
C MET A 265 -1.10 10.62 -20.97
N VAL A 266 -2.07 11.16 -20.23
CA VAL A 266 -3.37 11.56 -20.78
C VAL A 266 -3.25 12.92 -21.48
N THR A 267 -2.61 13.91 -20.85
CA THR A 267 -2.52 15.27 -21.39
C THR A 267 -1.51 15.46 -22.52
N GLU A 268 -0.44 14.64 -22.58
CA GLU A 268 0.49 14.61 -23.73
C GLU A 268 -0.08 13.79 -24.91
N SER A 269 -1.27 13.20 -24.71
CA SER A 269 -2.10 12.58 -25.75
C SER A 269 -3.28 13.45 -26.16
N ASP A 270 -3.25 14.74 -25.85
CA ASP A 270 -4.07 15.81 -26.45
C ASP A 270 -3.14 16.72 -27.26
#